data_AF-A0A9D2N382-F1
#
_entry.id   AF-A0A9D2N382-F1
#
_cell.length_a   1.000
_cell.length_b   1.000
_cell.length_c   1.000
_cell.angle_alpha   90.00
_cell.angle_beta   90.00
_cell.angle_gamma   90.00
#
_symmetry.space_group_name_H-M   'P 1'
#
loop_
_entity.id
_entity.type
_entity.pdbx_description
1 polymer ?
#
loop_
_entity_poly.entity_id
_entity_poly.type
_entity_poly.pdbx_seq_one_letter_code
_entity_poly.pdbx_strand_id
1 'polypeptide(L)'
;MYRHKALLYLSAETVFLLLLLFVVALQGDLRVFWTISLPNALVCLALPWGIMAGARYLPVNGWLRASCVSVWMGIWLWLAPAVFEMIMLPVYGESDKPYALAIPFDFTRWDLPYKAWNIIMIILMVLGAAAVFFGYMGLRKEKKRRQK
;
A
#
# COMPACT_ATOMS: atom_id res chain seq x y z
N MET A 1 -1.68 -18.87 21.52
CA MET A 1 -0.43 -18.76 20.71
C MET A 1 -0.64 -18.75 19.19
N TYR A 2 -1.58 -19.51 18.60
CA TYR A 2 -1.79 -19.58 17.13
C TYR A 2 -2.22 -18.29 16.41
N ARG A 3 -2.76 -17.29 17.14
CA ARG A 3 -3.29 -16.06 16.55
C ARG A 3 -2.22 -15.07 16.08
N HIS A 4 -0.99 -15.17 16.60
CA HIS A 4 0.09 -14.21 16.35
C HIS A 4 1.17 -14.70 15.39
N LYS A 5 1.05 -15.91 14.82
CA LYS A 5 2.07 -16.47 13.91
C LYS A 5 2.35 -15.56 12.72
N ALA A 6 1.31 -14.97 12.11
CA ALA A 6 1.49 -14.05 10.99
C ALA A 6 2.18 -12.74 11.39
N LEU A 7 1.87 -12.21 12.57
CA LEU A 7 2.52 -10.99 13.06
C LEU A 7 3.98 -11.26 13.42
N LEU A 8 4.27 -12.38 14.08
CA LEU A 8 5.64 -12.79 14.38
C LEU A 8 6.46 -13.01 13.11
N TYR A 9 5.88 -13.70 12.13
CA TYR A 9 6.53 -13.93 10.83
C TYR A 9 6.78 -12.62 10.09
N LEU A 10 5.76 -11.76 9.95
CA LEU A 10 5.92 -10.48 9.26
C LEU A 10 6.90 -9.55 9.99
N SER A 11 6.91 -9.56 11.32
CA SER A 11 7.90 -8.81 12.10
C SER A 11 9.30 -9.36 11.92
N ALA A 12 9.48 -10.68 11.90
CA ALA A 12 10.78 -11.29 11.68
C ALA A 12 11.30 -10.97 10.27
N GLU A 13 10.44 -11.06 9.25
CA GLU A 13 10.77 -10.72 7.87
C GLU A 13 11.10 -9.23 7.72
N THR A 14 10.36 -8.35 8.41
CA THR A 14 10.64 -6.91 8.44
C THR A 14 12.03 -6.64 9.03
N VAL A 15 12.34 -7.24 10.18
CA VAL A 15 13.65 -7.09 10.83
C VAL A 15 14.76 -7.66 9.95
N PHE A 16 14.53 -8.82 9.34
CA PHE A 16 15.50 -9.45 8.44
C PHE A 16 15.79 -8.58 7.20
N LEU A 17 14.75 -8.05 6.56
CA LEU A 17 14.89 -7.13 5.42
C LEU A 17 15.67 -5.87 5.81
N LEU A 18 15.34 -5.25 6.95
CA LEU A 18 16.06 -4.06 7.43
C LEU A 18 17.52 -4.37 7.79
N LEU A 19 17.79 -5.52 8.38
CA LEU A 19 19.14 -5.99 8.66
C LEU A 19 19.95 -6.20 7.38
N LEU A 20 19.37 -6.82 6.36
CA LEU A 20 20.05 -7.00 5.08
C LEU A 20 20.39 -5.67 4.43
N LEU A 21 19.45 -4.71 4.41
CA LEU A 21 19.69 -3.37 3.89
C LEU A 21 20.79 -2.64 4.69
N PHE A 22 20.80 -2.81 6.01
CA PHE A 22 21.83 -2.25 6.87
C PHE A 22 23.21 -2.85 6.60
N VAL A 23 23.31 -4.17 6.46
CA VAL A 23 24.57 -4.88 6.14
C VAL A 23 25.10 -4.44 4.77
N VAL A 24 24.24 -4.29 3.77
CA VAL A 24 24.64 -3.77 2.45
C VAL A 24 25.19 -2.34 2.59
N ALA A 25 24.55 -1.50 3.40
CA ALA A 25 24.99 -0.13 3.60
C ALA A 25 26.32 -0.02 4.37
N LEU A 26 26.65 -0.99 5.24
CA LEU A 26 27.97 -1.06 5.89
C LEU A 26 29.11 -1.29 4.88
N GLN A 27 28.82 -1.89 3.72
CA GLN A 27 29.81 -2.10 2.66
C GLN A 27 29.95 -0.90 1.72
N GLY A 28 29.01 0.04 1.78
CA GLY A 28 28.96 1.23 0.93
C GLY A 28 28.86 2.50 1.76
N ASP A 29 27.77 3.24 1.58
CA ASP A 29 27.50 4.47 2.32
C ASP A 29 26.31 4.29 3.29
N LEU A 30 26.57 4.45 4.58
CA LEU A 30 25.56 4.37 5.61
C LEU A 30 24.51 5.48 5.50
N ARG A 31 24.83 6.63 4.87
CA ARG A 31 23.85 7.69 4.63
C ARG A 31 22.74 7.23 3.70
N VAL A 32 23.08 6.47 2.66
CA VAL A 32 22.11 5.91 1.69
C VAL A 32 21.09 5.01 2.38
N PHE A 33 21.48 4.28 3.41
CA PHE A 33 20.54 3.51 4.22
C PHE A 33 19.47 4.40 4.83
N TRP A 34 19.86 5.47 5.50
CA TRP A 34 18.93 6.35 6.20
C TRP A 34 18.09 7.21 5.26
N THR A 35 18.64 7.65 4.14
CA THR A 35 17.97 8.59 3.23
C THR A 35 17.14 7.91 2.16
N ILE A 36 17.53 6.72 1.70
CA ILE A 36 16.93 6.06 0.53
C ILE A 36 16.39 4.68 0.91
N SER A 37 17.25 3.77 1.37
CA SER A 37 16.87 2.36 1.52
C SER A 37 15.82 2.14 2.61
N LEU A 38 15.99 2.75 3.78
CA LEU A 38 15.08 2.62 4.91
C LEU A 38 13.70 3.24 4.60
N PRO A 39 13.58 4.49 4.12
CA PRO A 39 12.29 5.05 3.71
C PRO A 39 11.59 4.20 2.64
N ASN A 40 12.30 3.76 1.60
CA ASN A 40 11.72 2.93 0.54
C ASN A 40 11.22 1.57 1.09
N ALA A 41 12.01 0.94 1.95
CA ALA A 41 11.61 -0.30 2.60
C ALA A 41 10.35 -0.12 3.46
N LEU A 42 10.26 0.97 4.21
CA LEU A 42 9.08 1.27 5.04
C LEU A 42 7.83 1.50 4.19
N VAL A 43 7.94 2.21 3.06
CA VAL A 43 6.84 2.37 2.10
C VAL A 43 6.39 1.00 1.59
N CYS A 44 7.32 0.15 1.14
CA CYS A 44 7.01 -1.22 0.69
C CYS A 44 6.35 -2.07 1.78
N LEU A 45 6.85 -2.00 3.01
CA LEU A 45 6.34 -2.76 4.15
C LEU A 45 4.97 -2.26 4.63
N ALA A 46 4.63 -0.99 4.40
CA ALA A 46 3.32 -0.46 4.77
C ALA A 46 2.17 -1.26 4.13
N LEU A 47 2.36 -1.75 2.90
CA LEU A 47 1.35 -2.55 2.20
C LEU A 47 1.03 -3.87 2.94
N PRO A 48 1.96 -4.83 3.12
CA PRO A 48 1.67 -6.08 3.81
C PRO A 48 1.27 -5.87 5.27
N TRP A 49 1.84 -4.87 5.96
CA TRP A 49 1.45 -4.55 7.33
C TRP A 49 -0.01 -4.08 7.44
N GLY A 50 -0.46 -3.17 6.57
CA GLY A 50 -1.84 -2.72 6.60
C GLY A 50 -2.83 -3.78 6.12
N ILE A 51 -2.45 -4.62 5.15
CA ILE A 51 -3.26 -5.80 4.77
C ILE A 51 -3.42 -6.74 5.99
N MET A 52 -2.33 -7.06 6.68
CA MET A 52 -2.37 -7.93 7.86
C MET A 52 -3.24 -7.32 8.98
N ALA A 53 -3.06 -6.02 9.26
CA ALA A 53 -3.82 -5.30 10.27
C ALA A 53 -5.34 -5.33 9.95
N GLY A 54 -5.73 -4.96 8.73
CA GLY A 54 -7.12 -4.93 8.30
C GLY A 54 -7.76 -6.32 8.23
N ALA A 55 -7.04 -7.31 7.70
CA ALA A 55 -7.59 -8.65 7.49
C ALA A 55 -7.75 -9.45 8.80
N ARG A 56 -6.83 -9.28 9.75
CA ARG A 56 -6.73 -10.20 10.91
C ARG A 56 -7.02 -9.55 12.25
N TYR A 57 -6.66 -8.29 12.44
CA TYR A 57 -6.68 -7.64 13.75
C TYR A 57 -7.88 -6.71 13.94
N LEU A 58 -8.54 -6.29 12.86
CA LEU A 58 -9.72 -5.44 12.96
C LEU A 58 -10.91 -6.21 13.60
N PRO A 59 -11.47 -5.76 14.73
CA PRO A 59 -12.52 -6.48 15.47
C PRO A 59 -13.92 -6.33 14.85
N VAL A 60 -14.00 -6.34 13.51
CA VAL A 60 -15.22 -6.18 12.73
C VAL A 60 -15.55 -7.45 11.95
N ASN A 61 -16.74 -7.48 11.34
CA ASN A 61 -17.16 -8.58 10.49
C ASN A 61 -16.25 -8.76 9.24
N GLY A 62 -16.19 -9.97 8.70
CA GLY A 62 -15.28 -10.29 7.58
C GLY A 62 -15.47 -9.45 6.32
N TRP A 63 -16.68 -8.95 6.06
CA TRP A 63 -16.96 -8.06 4.92
C TRP A 63 -16.36 -6.67 5.14
N LEU A 64 -16.50 -6.11 6.35
CA LEU A 64 -15.86 -4.83 6.71
C LEU A 64 -14.33 -4.94 6.70
N ARG A 65 -13.78 -6.10 7.07
CA ARG A 65 -12.33 -6.36 6.94
C ARG A 65 -11.88 -6.32 5.49
N ALA A 66 -12.61 -7.01 4.60
CA ALA A 66 -12.30 -6.98 3.16
C ALA A 66 -12.40 -5.57 2.58
N SER A 67 -13.42 -4.79 2.97
CA SER A 67 -13.53 -3.37 2.60
C SER A 67 -12.32 -2.55 3.06
N CYS A 68 -11.93 -2.68 4.34
CA CYS A 68 -10.76 -1.99 4.89
C CYS A 68 -9.46 -2.33 4.15
N VAL A 69 -9.25 -3.61 3.83
CA VAL A 69 -8.08 -4.06 3.06
C VAL A 69 -8.10 -3.49 1.64
N SER A 70 -9.25 -3.48 0.96
CA SER A 70 -9.41 -2.86 -0.37
C SER A 70 -9.09 -1.37 -0.35
N VAL A 71 -9.57 -0.64 0.66
CA VAL A 71 -9.26 0.79 0.83
C VAL A 71 -7.77 1.00 1.08
N TRP A 72 -7.16 0.19 1.95
CA TRP A 72 -5.73 0.29 2.23
C TRP A 72 -4.87 0.07 0.99
N MET A 73 -5.18 -0.96 0.20
CA MET A 73 -4.47 -1.23 -1.06
C MET A 73 -4.63 -0.07 -2.05
N GLY A 74 -5.83 0.51 -2.15
CA GLY A 74 -6.09 1.66 -3.01
C GLY A 74 -5.29 2.90 -2.60
N ILE A 75 -5.31 3.24 -1.30
CA ILE A 75 -4.54 4.36 -0.75
C ILE A 75 -3.05 4.15 -0.98
N TRP A 76 -2.55 2.94 -0.71
CA TRP A 76 -1.14 2.64 -0.89
C TRP A 76 -0.73 2.76 -2.37
N LEU A 77 -1.49 2.19 -3.30
CA LEU A 77 -1.21 2.29 -4.74
C LEU A 77 -1.24 3.72 -5.25
N TRP A 78 -2.13 4.55 -4.71
CA TRP A 78 -2.25 5.95 -5.09
C TRP A 78 -1.09 6.81 -4.56
N LEU A 79 -0.68 6.58 -3.31
CA LEU A 79 0.28 7.41 -2.59
C LEU A 79 1.73 6.96 -2.74
N ALA A 80 1.99 5.65 -2.83
CA ALA A 80 3.34 5.10 -2.85
C ALA A 80 4.23 5.68 -3.97
N PRO A 81 3.75 5.86 -5.23
CA PRO A 81 4.56 6.48 -6.28
C PRO A 81 5.01 7.90 -5.94
N ALA A 82 4.13 8.72 -5.35
CA ALA A 82 4.47 10.08 -4.92
C ALA A 82 5.56 10.05 -3.84
N VAL A 83 5.45 9.14 -2.87
CA VAL A 83 6.45 9.01 -1.80
C VAL A 83 7.78 8.51 -2.35
N PHE A 84 7.77 7.53 -3.26
CA PHE A 84 8.98 7.05 -3.92
C PHE A 84 9.70 8.17 -4.68
N GLU A 85 8.95 9.00 -5.40
CA GLU A 85 9.55 10.13 -6.10
C GLU A 85 10.18 11.14 -5.14
N MET A 86 9.50 11.48 -4.04
CA MET A 86 10.07 12.38 -3.01
C MET A 86 11.36 11.81 -2.41
N ILE A 87 11.43 10.49 -2.19
CA ILE A 87 12.64 9.82 -1.67
C ILE A 87 13.77 9.83 -2.71
N MET A 88 13.44 9.66 -3.99
CA MET A 88 14.42 9.54 -5.08
C MET A 88 14.82 10.87 -5.72
N LEU A 89 14.11 11.96 -5.43
CA LEU A 89 14.41 13.32 -5.91
C LEU A 89 15.89 13.72 -5.68
N PRO A 90 16.51 13.46 -4.52
CA PRO A 90 17.92 13.79 -4.30
C PRO A 90 18.90 12.95 -5.15
N VAL A 91 18.45 11.82 -5.72
CA VAL A 91 19.29 10.88 -6.48
C VAL A 91 19.30 11.24 -7.97
N TYR A 92 18.13 11.51 -8.54
CA TYR A 92 17.99 11.75 -9.98
C TYR A 92 17.71 13.22 -10.34
N GLY A 93 17.51 14.09 -9.35
CA GLY A 93 17.17 15.50 -9.56
C GLY A 93 15.69 15.71 -9.88
N GLU A 94 15.35 16.89 -10.40
CA GLU A 94 13.99 17.22 -10.85
C GLU A 94 13.54 16.24 -11.95
N SER A 95 12.37 15.63 -11.75
CA SER A 95 11.76 14.75 -12.74
C SER A 95 11.13 15.59 -13.86
N ASP A 96 11.34 15.21 -15.12
CA ASP A 96 10.68 15.84 -16.27
C ASP A 96 9.14 15.83 -16.15
N LYS A 97 8.60 14.86 -15.40
CA LYS A 97 7.16 14.71 -15.13
C LYS A 97 6.95 14.28 -13.68
N PRO A 98 6.86 15.23 -12.73
CA PRO A 98 6.59 14.89 -11.35
C PRO A 98 5.25 14.15 -11.22
N TYR A 99 5.21 13.12 -10.39
CA TYR A 99 4.01 12.40 -10.05
C TYR A 99 3.01 13.34 -9.38
N ALA A 100 1.91 13.57 -10.07
CA ALA A 100 0.77 14.28 -9.52
C ALA A 100 -0.18 13.30 -8.83
N LEU A 101 -0.63 13.65 -7.62
CA LEU A 101 -1.70 12.93 -6.94
C LEU A 101 -2.99 12.92 -7.77
N ALA A 102 -3.23 13.96 -8.56
CA ALA A 102 -4.25 13.96 -9.60
C ALA A 102 -3.73 13.18 -10.81
N ILE A 103 -4.15 11.91 -10.94
CA ILE A 103 -3.75 11.06 -12.06
C ILE A 103 -4.43 11.57 -13.34
N PRO A 104 -3.68 11.99 -14.38
CA PRO A 104 -4.26 12.51 -15.61
C PRO A 104 -4.67 11.35 -16.55
N PHE A 105 -5.77 10.68 -16.22
CA PHE A 105 -6.28 9.55 -17.00
C PHE A 105 -7.15 10.00 -18.18
N ASP A 106 -7.06 9.26 -19.28
CA ASP A 106 -7.89 9.44 -20.48
C ASP A 106 -8.08 8.07 -21.14
N PHE A 107 -9.25 7.44 -20.93
CA PHE A 107 -9.54 6.10 -21.44
C PHE A 107 -9.66 6.02 -22.97
N THR A 108 -9.66 7.16 -23.66
CA THR A 108 -9.62 7.20 -25.13
C THR A 108 -8.20 7.03 -25.68
N ARG A 109 -7.17 7.28 -24.86
CA ARG A 109 -5.75 7.23 -25.24
C ARG A 109 -5.03 6.10 -24.51
N TRP A 110 -4.35 5.23 -25.25
CA TRP A 110 -3.64 4.05 -24.71
C TRP A 110 -2.16 4.01 -25.11
N ASP A 111 -1.65 5.12 -25.63
CA ASP A 111 -0.23 5.39 -25.85
C ASP A 111 0.49 5.74 -24.53
N LEU A 112 1.82 5.74 -24.57
CA LEU A 112 2.63 6.18 -23.43
C LEU A 112 2.60 7.72 -23.38
N PRO A 113 2.37 8.34 -22.20
CA PRO A 113 2.32 7.77 -20.86
C PRO A 113 0.92 7.38 -20.34
N TYR A 114 -0.17 7.68 -21.07
CA TYR A 114 -1.56 7.48 -20.64
C TYR A 114 -1.92 6.04 -20.28
N LYS A 115 -1.25 5.07 -20.91
CA LYS A 115 -1.41 3.64 -20.60
C LYS A 115 -1.24 3.33 -19.11
N ALA A 116 -0.19 3.86 -18.48
CA ALA A 116 0.10 3.60 -17.07
C ALA A 116 -0.96 4.24 -16.16
N TRP A 117 -1.32 5.50 -16.44
CA TRP A 117 -2.34 6.23 -15.71
C TRP A 117 -3.71 5.56 -15.78
N ASN A 118 -4.12 5.11 -16.96
CA ASN A 118 -5.38 4.40 -17.16
C ASN A 118 -5.42 3.06 -16.40
N ILE A 119 -4.34 2.29 -16.43
CA ILE A 119 -4.26 1.02 -15.70
C ILE A 119 -4.39 1.25 -14.18
N ILE A 120 -3.62 2.21 -13.63
CA ILE A 120 -3.70 2.54 -12.20
C ILE A 120 -5.12 2.97 -11.83
N MET A 121 -5.76 3.83 -12.64
CA MET A 121 -7.13 4.26 -12.39
C MET A 121 -8.14 3.13 -12.44
N ILE A 122 -8.00 2.18 -13.37
CA ILE A 122 -8.87 0.99 -13.43
C ILE A 122 -8.73 0.18 -12.15
N ILE A 123 -7.50 -0.06 -11.68
CA ILE A 123 -7.25 -0.78 -10.42
C ILE A 123 -7.88 -0.04 -9.24
N LEU A 124 -7.71 1.28 -9.15
CA LEU A 124 -8.31 2.10 -8.09
C LEU A 124 -9.84 2.07 -8.13
N MET A 125 -10.45 2.12 -9.31
CA MET A 125 -11.90 2.00 -9.47
C MET A 125 -12.42 0.64 -9.04
N VAL A 126 -11.73 -0.45 -9.40
CA VAL A 126 -12.10 -1.81 -8.99
C VAL A 126 -11.98 -1.98 -7.48
N LEU A 127 -10.88 -1.49 -6.89
CA LEU A 127 -10.69 -1.52 -5.43
C LEU A 127 -11.73 -0.65 -4.70
N GLY A 128 -12.08 0.51 -5.24
CA GLY A 128 -13.13 1.38 -4.72
C GLY A 128 -14.51 0.72 -4.78
N ALA A 129 -14.86 0.12 -5.91
CA ALA A 129 -16.11 -0.63 -6.07
C ALA A 129 -16.19 -1.81 -5.10
N ALA A 130 -15.11 -2.59 -4.96
CA ALA A 130 -15.02 -3.67 -4.00
C ALA A 130 -15.16 -3.16 -2.55
N ALA A 131 -14.51 -2.05 -2.21
CA ALA A 131 -14.60 -1.44 -0.88
C ALA A 131 -16.03 -1.02 -0.53
N VAL A 132 -16.75 -0.39 -1.47
CA VAL A 132 -18.16 0.00 -1.29
C VAL A 132 -19.06 -1.23 -1.15
N PHE A 133 -18.90 -2.22 -2.02
CA PHE A 133 -19.69 -3.44 -2.00
C PHE A 133 -19.52 -4.22 -0.68
N PHE A 134 -18.28 -4.46 -0.27
CA PHE A 134 -17.97 -5.15 0.98
C PHE A 134 -18.39 -4.32 2.21
N GLY A 135 -18.22 -3.00 2.16
CA GLY A 135 -18.69 -2.08 3.20
C GLY A 135 -20.20 -2.18 3.41
N TYR A 136 -20.97 -2.09 2.32
CA TYR A 136 -22.43 -2.19 2.34
C TYR A 136 -22.91 -3.55 2.87
N MET A 137 -22.34 -4.66 2.36
CA MET A 137 -22.68 -6.00 2.81
C MET A 137 -22.34 -6.22 4.29
N GLY A 138 -21.21 -5.66 4.74
CA GLY A 138 -20.80 -5.69 6.14
C GLY A 138 -21.78 -4.96 7.05
N LEU A 139 -22.15 -3.71 6.72
CA LEU A 139 -23.10 -2.93 7.50
C LEU A 139 -24.49 -3.58 7.53
N ARG A 140 -24.95 -4.14 6.40
CA ARG A 140 -26.23 -4.86 6.34
C ARG A 140 -26.23 -6.10 7.25
N LYS A 141 -25.11 -6.83 7.31
CA LYS A 141 -24.95 -7.99 8.20
C LYS A 141 -24.94 -7.57 9.67
N GLU A 142 -24.25 -6.48 10.00
CA GLU A 142 -24.22 -5.89 11.35
C GLU A 142 -25.63 -5.51 11.83
N LYS A 143 -26.40 -4.83 10.97
CA LYS A 143 -27.77 -4.38 11.27
C LYS A 143 -28.70 -5.56 11.55
N LYS A 144 -28.65 -6.62 10.72
CA LYS A 144 -29.42 -7.85 10.94
C LYS A 144 -29.06 -8.57 12.25
N ARG A 145 -27.79 -8.51 12.68
CA ARG A 145 -27.35 -9.11 13.94
C ARG A 145 -27.85 -8.35 15.17
N ARG A 146 -28.00 -7.03 15.07
CA ARG A 146 -28.52 -6.19 16.17
C ARG A 146 -30.04 -6.24 16.33
N GLN A 147 -30.76 -6.69 15.29
CA GLN A 147 -32.22 -6.84 15.29
C GLN A 147 -32.71 -8.22 15.74
N LYS A 148 -31.79 -9.18 15.90
CA LYS A 148 -32.04 -10.49 16.52
C LYS A 148 -31.58 -10.44 17.96
#